data_AF-R7UU86-F1
#
_entry.id   AF-R7UU86-F1
#
_cell.length_a   1.000
_cell.length_b   1.000
_cell.length_c   1.000
_cell.angle_alpha   90.00
_cell.angle_beta   90.00
_cell.angle_gamma   90.00
#
_symmetry.space_group_name_H-M   'P 1'
#
loop_
_entity.id
_entity.type
_entity.pdbx_description
1 polymer ?
#
loop_
_entity_poly.entity_id
_entity_poly.type
_entity_poly.pdbx_seq_one_letter_code
_entity_poly.pdbx_strand_id
1 'polypeptide(L)'
;FHKVAPSFINVIRDPIEGLVSHYFFNAFGSKNAPLSTPKPPYNMPLDACVRHRLGHCMNIHKLIPFFCGHDKACRSSNPSSLARAKRAVKESYLIVGLTEDLHAFMESLETLMPQFFRNASAVFALQVYEQFYSFSFKSRERSLSGKVKHVRLFTMQCACAE
;
A
#
# COMPACT_ATOMS: atom_id res chain seq x y z
N PHE A 1 -38.14 8.85 -6.62
CA PHE A 1 -36.70 8.69 -6.91
C PHE A 1 -36.15 7.48 -6.16
N HIS A 2 -35.96 6.36 -6.84
CA HIS A 2 -35.25 5.21 -6.25
C HIS A 2 -33.76 5.55 -6.19
N LYS A 3 -33.23 5.83 -4.99
CA LYS A 3 -31.79 6.00 -4.79
C LYS A 3 -31.16 4.61 -4.69
N VAL A 4 -30.49 4.18 -5.76
CA VAL A 4 -29.63 3.00 -5.71
C VAL A 4 -28.38 3.38 -4.90
N ALA A 5 -28.06 2.59 -3.87
CA ALA A 5 -26.85 2.80 -3.09
C ALA A 5 -25.62 2.41 -3.94
N PRO A 6 -24.53 3.19 -3.90
CA PRO A 6 -23.31 2.86 -4.64
C PRO A 6 -22.56 1.69 -4.00
N SER A 7 -21.85 0.91 -4.81
CA SER A 7 -20.92 -0.12 -4.33
C SER A 7 -19.61 0.51 -3.87
N PHE A 8 -19.24 0.33 -2.60
CA PHE A 8 -17.97 0.80 -2.07
C PHE A 8 -16.90 -0.29 -2.12
N ILE A 9 -15.71 0.06 -2.59
CA ILE A 9 -14.51 -0.79 -2.55
C ILE A 9 -13.36 0.00 -1.91
N ASN A 10 -12.41 -0.68 -1.28
CA ASN A 10 -11.20 -0.03 -0.78
C ASN A 10 -10.02 -1.01 -0.75
N VAL A 11 -8.81 -0.48 -0.63
CA VAL A 11 -7.60 -1.25 -0.35
C VAL A 11 -6.90 -0.64 0.85
N ILE A 12 -6.52 -1.47 1.79
CA ILE A 12 -5.83 -1.05 3.01
C ILE A 12 -4.45 -1.67 3.06
N ARG A 13 -3.57 -1.11 3.90
CA ARG A 13 -2.21 -1.57 4.10
C ARG A 13 -1.97 -1.79 5.59
N ASP A 14 -0.98 -2.60 5.93
CA ASP A 14 -0.46 -2.65 7.28
C ASP A 14 -0.23 -1.22 7.84
N PRO A 15 -0.73 -0.89 9.05
CA PRO A 15 -0.62 0.46 9.60
C PRO A 15 0.80 0.96 9.79
N ILE A 16 1.75 0.06 10.09
CA ILE A 16 3.16 0.42 10.30
C ILE A 16 3.83 0.67 8.96
N GLU A 17 3.66 -0.24 8.01
CA GLU A 17 4.20 -0.03 6.67
C GLU A 17 3.63 1.23 5.99
N GLY A 18 2.33 1.47 6.17
CA GLY A 18 1.66 2.68 5.70
C GLY A 18 2.26 3.94 6.33
N LEU A 19 2.54 3.93 7.63
CA LEU A 19 3.21 5.04 8.32
C LEU A 19 4.60 5.29 7.77
N VAL A 20 5.40 4.24 7.60
CA VAL A 20 6.76 4.32 7.03
C VAL A 20 6.69 4.93 5.63
N SER A 21 5.83 4.38 4.78
CA SER A 21 5.63 4.86 3.40
C SER A 21 5.24 6.34 3.36
N HIS A 22 4.34 6.78 4.24
CA HIS A 22 3.90 8.17 4.33
C HIS A 22 5.00 9.12 4.79
N TYR A 23 5.78 8.71 5.79
CA TYR A 23 6.90 9.48 6.28
C TYR A 23 7.91 9.75 5.16
N PHE A 24 8.32 8.70 4.45
CA PHE A 24 9.27 8.82 3.35
C PHE A 24 8.68 9.56 2.15
N PHE A 25 7.38 9.41 1.86
CA PHE A 25 6.70 10.19 0.83
C PHE A 25 6.71 11.69 1.14
N ASN A 26 6.44 12.09 2.38
CA ASN A 26 6.45 13.51 2.75
C ASN A 26 7.88 14.08 2.82
N ALA A 27 8.85 13.26 3.21
CA ALA A 27 10.26 13.64 3.24
C ALA A 27 10.83 13.87 1.84
N PHE A 28 10.63 12.91 0.93
CA PHE A 28 11.35 12.84 -0.36
C PHE A 28 10.46 13.07 -1.59
N GLY A 29 9.14 12.97 -1.45
CA GLY A 29 8.20 12.97 -2.56
C GLY A 29 8.03 11.59 -3.21
N SER A 30 7.46 11.58 -4.41
CA SER A 30 7.30 10.37 -5.22
C SER A 30 8.63 9.95 -5.85
N LYS A 31 8.76 8.68 -6.26
CA LYS A 31 9.93 8.11 -6.95
C LYS A 31 10.34 8.88 -8.24
N ASN A 32 9.44 9.69 -8.78
CA ASN A 32 9.66 10.52 -9.97
C ASN A 32 10.23 11.91 -9.65
N ALA A 33 10.34 12.27 -8.36
CA ALA A 33 11.06 13.46 -7.96
C ALA A 33 12.57 13.15 -7.97
N PRO A 34 13.43 14.07 -8.45
CA PRO A 34 14.88 13.93 -8.29
C PRO A 34 15.19 13.69 -6.81
N LEU A 35 16.23 12.90 -6.48
CA LEU A 35 16.66 12.66 -5.10
C LEU A 35 16.76 14.01 -4.37
N SER A 36 15.71 14.32 -3.63
CA SER A 36 15.55 15.62 -2.99
C SER A 36 16.04 15.49 -1.58
N THR A 37 16.60 16.56 -1.04
CA THR A 37 16.85 16.65 0.39
C THR A 37 15.52 16.47 1.14
N PRO A 38 15.52 15.84 2.33
CA PRO A 38 14.30 15.69 3.10
C PRO A 38 13.67 17.07 3.36
N LYS A 39 12.40 17.23 3.01
CA LYS A 39 11.67 18.47 3.26
C LYS A 39 11.48 18.65 4.77
N PRO A 40 11.67 19.85 5.35
CA PRO A 40 11.29 20.10 6.73
C PRO A 40 9.80 19.77 6.96
N PRO A 41 9.40 19.17 8.10
CA PRO A 41 10.20 18.83 9.28
C PRO A 41 10.86 17.43 9.25
N TYR A 42 10.96 16.78 8.09
CA TYR A 42 11.44 15.39 7.95
C TYR A 42 12.96 15.27 7.81
N ASN A 43 13.72 16.25 8.30
CA ASN A 43 15.18 16.32 8.23
C ASN A 43 15.91 15.40 9.23
N MET A 44 15.21 14.40 9.77
CA MET A 44 15.72 13.46 10.75
C MET A 44 15.34 12.01 10.39
N PRO A 45 16.04 10.99 10.90
CA PRO A 45 15.64 9.61 10.69
C PRO A 45 14.32 9.29 11.41
N LEU A 46 13.50 8.43 10.80
CA LEU A 46 12.19 8.03 11.32
C LEU A 46 12.28 7.50 12.76
N ASP A 47 13.27 6.68 13.06
CA ASP A 47 13.42 6.11 14.41
C ASP A 47 13.61 7.18 15.49
N ALA A 48 14.40 8.22 15.18
CA ALA A 48 14.58 9.34 16.10
C ALA A 48 13.26 10.11 16.25
N CYS A 49 12.52 10.31 15.16
CA CYS A 49 11.23 10.97 15.21
C CYS A 49 10.22 10.21 16.11
N VAL A 50 10.14 8.88 15.97
CA VAL A 50 9.25 8.02 16.77
C VAL A 50 9.67 8.03 18.24
N ARG A 51 10.97 7.96 18.54
CA ARG A 51 11.49 8.06 19.92
C ARG A 51 11.10 9.37 20.60
N HIS A 52 11.16 10.48 19.87
CA HIS A 52 10.75 11.80 20.35
C HIS A 52 9.24 12.05 20.27
N ARG A 53 8.46 11.09 19.74
CA ARG A 53 7.00 11.16 19.58
C ARG A 53 6.53 12.42 18.86
N LEU A 54 7.25 12.86 17.83
CA LEU A 54 6.90 14.07 17.09
C LEU A 54 5.62 13.85 16.26
N GLY A 55 4.74 14.85 16.23
CA GLY A 55 3.42 14.71 15.62
C GLY A 55 3.45 14.26 14.14
N HIS A 56 4.44 14.71 13.36
CA HIS A 56 4.50 14.41 11.92
C HIS A 56 4.84 12.94 11.58
N CYS A 57 5.47 12.17 12.49
CA CYS A 57 5.67 10.73 12.33
C CYS A 57 4.77 9.88 13.26
N MET A 58 4.02 10.51 14.16
CA MET A 58 3.00 9.82 14.97
C MET A 58 1.60 9.92 14.36
N ASN A 59 1.45 10.70 13.28
CA ASN A 59 0.24 10.76 12.47
C ASN A 59 0.10 9.47 11.65
N ILE A 60 -0.31 8.39 12.31
CA ILE A 60 -0.71 7.14 11.64
C ILE A 60 -1.88 7.48 10.72
N HIS A 61 -1.83 6.96 9.48
CA HIS A 61 -2.92 7.07 8.54
C HIS A 61 -4.26 6.73 9.23
N LYS A 62 -5.24 7.63 9.11
CA LYS A 62 -6.51 7.57 9.83
C LYS A 62 -7.46 6.53 9.23
N LEU A 63 -7.06 5.26 9.24
CA LEU A 63 -7.81 4.14 8.70
C LEU A 63 -9.16 3.96 9.42
N ILE A 64 -9.15 4.03 10.76
CA ILE A 64 -10.37 3.88 11.56
C ILE A 64 -11.36 5.02 11.29
N PRO A 65 -10.98 6.31 11.34
CA PRO A 65 -11.87 7.40 10.95
C PRO A 65 -12.39 7.28 9.51
N PHE A 66 -11.56 6.80 8.56
CA PHE A 66 -11.98 6.61 7.17
C PHE A 66 -13.20 5.69 7.05
N PHE A 67 -13.16 4.51 7.69
CA PHE A 67 -14.27 3.55 7.66
C PHE A 67 -15.40 3.89 8.64
N CYS A 68 -15.10 4.54 9.76
CA CYS A 68 -16.11 4.93 10.74
C CYS A 68 -17.07 6.00 10.18
N GLY A 69 -16.57 6.89 9.32
CA GLY A 69 -17.35 7.92 8.64
C GLY A 69 -17.22 9.31 9.27
N HIS A 70 -18.18 10.19 8.96
CA HIS A 70 -18.10 11.63 9.24
C HIS A 70 -18.71 12.05 10.60
N ASP A 71 -19.18 11.10 11.40
CA ASP A 71 -19.70 11.37 12.74
C ASP A 71 -18.60 11.98 13.62
N LYS A 72 -18.98 12.89 14.53
CA LYS A 72 -18.08 13.46 15.53
C LYS A 72 -17.38 12.36 16.35
N ALA A 73 -18.05 11.25 16.63
CA ALA A 73 -17.51 10.10 17.34
C ALA A 73 -16.35 9.41 16.60
N CYS A 74 -16.25 9.57 15.28
CA CYS A 74 -15.23 8.97 14.43
C CYS A 74 -13.96 9.84 14.31
N ARG A 75 -13.94 11.05 14.87
CA ARG A 75 -12.79 11.96 14.79
C ARG A 75 -11.55 11.46 15.54
N SER A 76 -11.75 10.63 16.56
CA SER A 76 -10.68 9.99 17.32
C SER A 76 -10.71 8.49 17.17
N SER A 77 -9.54 7.86 17.27
CA SER A 77 -9.41 6.41 17.27
C SER A 77 -9.68 5.89 18.69
N ASN A 78 -10.91 5.45 18.93
CA ASN A 78 -11.39 4.95 20.22
C ASN A 78 -12.12 3.61 19.99
N PRO A 79 -12.39 2.81 21.04
CA PRO A 79 -13.03 1.50 20.86
C PRO A 79 -14.40 1.55 20.15
N SER A 80 -15.17 2.63 20.35
CA SER A 80 -16.47 2.82 19.70
C SER A 80 -16.32 3.12 18.20
N SER A 81 -15.39 4.00 17.83
CA SER A 81 -15.11 4.28 16.42
C SER A 81 -14.52 3.09 15.69
N LEU A 82 -13.70 2.28 16.36
CA LEU A 82 -13.20 1.02 15.82
C LEU A 82 -14.33 0.01 15.56
N ALA A 83 -15.25 -0.16 16.52
CA ALA A 83 -16.38 -1.06 16.36
C ALA A 83 -17.29 -0.63 15.18
N ARG A 84 -17.53 0.67 15.04
CA ARG A 84 -18.27 1.24 13.90
C ARG A 84 -17.54 1.04 12.58
N ALA A 85 -16.24 1.31 12.52
CA ALA A 85 -15.42 1.07 11.33
C ALA A 85 -15.50 -0.40 10.87
N LYS A 86 -15.35 -1.35 11.80
CA LYS A 86 -15.47 -2.79 11.49
C LYS A 86 -16.85 -3.13 10.94
N ARG A 87 -17.91 -2.56 11.51
CA ARG A 87 -19.28 -2.74 11.03
C ARG A 87 -19.46 -2.20 9.62
N ALA A 88 -18.96 -0.99 9.35
CA ALA A 88 -19.04 -0.37 8.04
C ALA A 88 -18.32 -1.21 6.97
N VAL A 89 -17.11 -1.71 7.25
CA VAL A 89 -16.39 -2.63 6.34
C VAL A 89 -17.24 -3.85 6.01
N LYS A 90 -17.90 -4.47 7.01
CA LYS A 90 -18.69 -5.69 6.82
C LYS A 90 -20.02 -5.44 6.09
N GLU A 91 -20.68 -4.32 6.35
CA GLU A 91 -22.06 -4.08 5.93
C GLU A 91 -22.19 -3.12 4.73
N SER A 92 -21.20 -2.25 4.51
CA SER A 92 -21.29 -1.15 3.53
C SER A 92 -20.28 -1.26 2.40
N TYR A 93 -19.22 -2.05 2.55
CA TYR A 93 -18.24 -2.28 1.49
C TYR A 93 -18.49 -3.63 0.80
N LEU A 94 -18.40 -3.63 -0.52
CA LEU A 94 -18.46 -4.84 -1.33
C LEU A 94 -17.24 -5.73 -1.06
N ILE A 95 -16.05 -5.12 -1.05
CA ILE A 95 -14.79 -5.78 -0.76
C ILE A 95 -13.76 -4.76 -0.28
N VAL A 96 -12.91 -5.16 0.67
CA VAL A 96 -11.74 -4.41 1.10
C VAL A 96 -10.51 -5.28 0.94
N GLY A 97 -9.60 -4.90 0.05
CA GLY A 97 -8.36 -5.63 -0.23
C GLY A 97 -7.20 -5.20 0.64
N LEU A 98 -6.10 -5.95 0.56
CA LEU A 98 -4.82 -5.61 1.17
C LEU A 98 -3.82 -5.21 0.07
N THR A 99 -2.95 -4.24 0.33
CA THR A 99 -1.89 -3.86 -0.62
C THR A 99 -0.88 -4.97 -0.87
N GLU A 100 -0.68 -5.81 0.14
CA GLU A 100 0.24 -6.94 0.18
C GLU A 100 -0.28 -8.10 -0.68
N ASP A 101 -1.59 -8.16 -0.93
CA ASP A 101 -2.26 -9.18 -1.74
C ASP A 101 -3.18 -8.54 -2.79
N LEU A 102 -2.63 -7.57 -3.52
CA LEU A 102 -3.38 -6.80 -4.50
C LEU A 102 -3.79 -7.66 -5.71
N HIS A 103 -3.04 -8.72 -6.03
CA HIS A 103 -3.38 -9.63 -7.12
C HIS A 103 -4.71 -10.35 -6.85
N ALA A 104 -4.86 -10.97 -5.67
CA ALA A 104 -6.10 -11.64 -5.29
C ALA A 104 -7.29 -10.66 -5.21
N PHE A 105 -7.03 -9.41 -4.79
CA PHE A 105 -8.05 -8.37 -4.82
C PHE A 105 -8.53 -8.06 -6.26
N MET A 106 -7.63 -8.00 -7.23
CA MET A 106 -7.98 -7.78 -8.65
C MET A 106 -8.79 -8.95 -9.23
N GLU A 107 -8.41 -10.20 -8.92
CA GLU A 107 -9.19 -11.39 -9.30
C GLU A 107 -10.60 -11.39 -8.69
N SER A 108 -10.69 -10.97 -7.42
CA SER A 108 -11.97 -10.84 -6.72
C SER A 108 -12.85 -9.78 -7.37
N LEU A 109 -12.28 -8.62 -7.74
CA LEU A 109 -13.02 -7.56 -8.44
C LEU A 109 -13.48 -7.98 -9.83
N GLU A 110 -12.67 -8.76 -10.55
CA GLU A 110 -13.05 -9.30 -11.86
C GLU A 110 -14.26 -10.23 -11.75
N THR A 111 -14.36 -11.01 -10.67
CA THR A 111 -15.50 -11.88 -10.39
C THR A 111 -16.73 -11.09 -9.91
N LEU A 112 -16.54 -10.14 -9.00
CA LEU A 112 -17.63 -9.38 -8.37
C LEU A 112 -18.21 -8.29 -9.28
N MET A 113 -17.40 -7.69 -10.15
CA MET A 113 -17.76 -6.58 -11.02
C MET A 113 -17.12 -6.72 -12.42
N PRO A 114 -17.43 -7.79 -13.16
CA PRO A 114 -16.83 -8.07 -14.47
C PRO A 114 -17.12 -6.99 -15.51
N GLN A 115 -18.17 -6.20 -15.36
CA GLN A 115 -18.48 -5.08 -16.23
C GLN A 115 -17.44 -3.95 -16.16
N PHE A 116 -16.70 -3.84 -15.05
CA PHE A 116 -15.64 -2.84 -14.86
C PHE A 116 -14.24 -3.44 -14.88
N PHE A 117 -14.07 -4.65 -14.35
CA PHE A 117 -12.76 -5.25 -14.06
C PHE A 117 -12.41 -6.49 -14.91
N ARG A 118 -13.06 -6.67 -16.07
CA ARG A 118 -12.71 -7.78 -16.98
C ARG A 118 -11.24 -7.72 -17.38
N ASN A 119 -10.53 -8.84 -17.26
CA ASN A 119 -9.10 -9.02 -17.52
C ASN A 119 -8.18 -8.11 -16.68
N ALA A 120 -8.68 -7.50 -15.60
CA ALA A 120 -7.88 -6.56 -14.80
C ALA A 120 -6.74 -7.25 -14.06
N SER A 121 -6.96 -8.50 -13.60
CA SER A 121 -5.94 -9.35 -12.98
C SER A 121 -4.75 -9.62 -13.92
N ALA A 122 -5.03 -9.96 -15.17
CA ALA A 122 -4.01 -10.21 -16.20
C ALA A 122 -3.17 -8.97 -16.51
N VAL A 123 -3.82 -7.80 -16.68
CA VAL A 123 -3.11 -6.53 -16.92
C VAL A 123 -2.23 -6.18 -15.73
N PHE A 124 -2.73 -6.38 -14.50
CA PHE A 124 -1.96 -6.14 -13.29
C PHE A 124 -0.72 -7.03 -13.21
N ALA A 125 -0.85 -8.33 -13.49
CA ALA A 125 0.27 -9.27 -13.49
C ALA A 125 1.38 -8.86 -14.48
N LEU A 126 1.01 -8.42 -15.69
CA LEU A 126 1.97 -7.93 -16.68
C LEU A 126 2.72 -6.68 -16.18
N GLN A 127 2.03 -5.74 -15.54
CA GLN A 127 2.66 -4.53 -14.99
C GLN A 127 3.67 -4.86 -13.87
N VAL A 128 3.34 -5.81 -13.01
CA VAL A 128 4.25 -6.26 -11.94
C VAL A 128 5.49 -6.93 -12.54
N TYR A 129 5.31 -7.75 -13.59
CA TYR A 129 6.42 -8.39 -14.30
C TYR A 129 7.38 -7.36 -14.91
N GLU A 130 6.86 -6.34 -15.60
CA GLU A 130 7.66 -5.25 -16.18
C GLU A 130 8.48 -4.50 -15.11
N GLN A 131 7.87 -4.19 -13.96
CA GLN A 131 8.58 -3.54 -12.86
C GLN A 131 9.70 -4.42 -12.28
N PHE A 132 9.44 -5.71 -12.11
CA PHE A 132 10.43 -6.65 -11.61
C PHE A 132 11.60 -6.82 -12.59
N TYR A 133 11.31 -6.89 -13.90
CA TYR A 133 12.33 -6.99 -14.94
C TYR A 133 13.21 -5.74 -15.01
N SER A 134 12.60 -4.55 -14.94
CA SER A 134 13.31 -3.27 -14.88
C SER A 134 14.23 -3.16 -13.65
N PHE A 135 13.75 -3.62 -12.49
CA PHE A 135 14.55 -3.63 -11.26
C PHE A 135 15.74 -4.61 -11.33
N SER A 136 15.49 -5.82 -11.84
CA SER A 136 16.53 -6.86 -12.01
C SER A 136 17.63 -6.39 -12.98
N PHE A 137 17.25 -5.79 -14.11
CA PHE A 137 18.20 -5.22 -15.08
C PHE A 137 19.08 -4.13 -14.44
N LYS A 138 18.48 -3.21 -13.69
CA LYS A 138 19.21 -2.11 -13.00
C LYS A 138 20.12 -2.61 -11.88
N SER A 139 19.75 -3.70 -11.19
CA SER A 139 20.60 -4.35 -10.21
C SER A 139 21.80 -5.07 -10.86
N ARG A 140 21.61 -5.62 -12.07
CA ARG A 140 22.66 -6.30 -12.84
C ARG A 140 23.73 -5.33 -13.35
N GLU A 141 23.34 -4.14 -13.81
CA GLU A 141 24.27 -3.06 -14.17
C GLU A 141 25.12 -2.60 -12.98
N ARG A 142 24.54 -2.48 -11.77
CA ARG A 142 25.30 -2.16 -10.55
C ARG A 142 26.29 -3.26 -10.17
N SER A 143 25.92 -4.52 -10.34
CA SER A 143 26.80 -5.66 -10.03
C SER A 143 27.98 -5.81 -11.00
N LEU A 144 27.90 -5.26 -12.21
CA LEU A 144 29.00 -5.28 -13.18
C LEU A 144 30.10 -4.23 -12.88
N SER A 145 29.88 -3.33 -11.92
CA SER A 145 30.84 -2.29 -11.51
C SER A 145 31.72 -2.68 -10.32
N GLY A 146 31.44 -3.79 -9.61
CA GLY A 146 32.22 -4.21 -8.44
C GLY A 146 32.49 -5.72 -8.43
N LYS A 147 33.77 -6.11 -8.57
CA LYS A 147 34.20 -7.52 -8.43
C LYS A 147 34.04 -7.99 -6.97
N VAL A 148 33.61 -9.26 -6.83
CA VAL A 148 33.89 -10.26 -5.76
C VAL A 148 32.75 -10.68 -4.80
N LYS A 149 32.33 -11.94 -5.03
CA LYS A 149 31.91 -13.07 -4.16
C LYS A 149 30.60 -13.04 -3.35
N HIS A 150 29.84 -14.11 -3.63
CA HIS A 150 28.88 -14.82 -2.78
C HIS A 150 27.78 -14.00 -2.10
N VAL A 151 26.71 -13.78 -2.87
CA VAL A 151 25.36 -13.80 -2.28
C VAL A 151 24.64 -14.98 -2.93
N ARG A 152 24.35 -16.01 -2.12
CA ARG A 152 23.35 -17.02 -2.49
C ARG A 152 22.04 -16.26 -2.67
N LEU A 153 21.71 -15.92 -3.92
CA LEU A 153 20.35 -15.59 -4.31
C LEU A 153 19.52 -16.82 -3.96
N PHE A 154 18.61 -16.68 -3.01
CA PHE A 154 17.46 -17.57 -2.93
C PHE A 154 16.72 -17.41 -4.26
N THR A 155 17.06 -18.29 -5.20
CA THR A 155 16.23 -18.57 -6.36
C THR A 155 14.89 -19.06 -5.83
N MET A 156 13.85 -18.22 -5.89
CA MET A 156 12.51 -18.78 -6.12
C MET A 156 12.58 -19.39 -7.53
N GLN A 157 12.84 -20.69 -7.56
CA GLN A 157 12.54 -21.52 -8.73
C GLN A 157 11.03 -21.43 -8.95
N CYS A 158 10.59 -20.66 -9.95
CA CYS A 158 9.41 -21.06 -10.72
C CYS A 158 9.84 -22.21 -11.62
N ALA A 159 9.77 -23.43 -11.09
CA ALA A 159 9.74 -24.64 -11.89
C ALA A 159 8.27 -24.91 -12.22
N CYS A 160 7.86 -24.60 -13.46
CA CYS A 160 6.71 -25.21 -14.11
C CYS A 160 7.08 -25.38 -15.59
N ALA A 161 7.62 -26.55 -15.94
CA ALA A 161 7.62 -27.09 -17.29
C ALA A 161 7.88 -28.60 -17.19
N GLU A 162 6.81 -29.37 -17.01
CA GLU A 162 6.63 -30.69 -17.60
C GLU A 162 5.20 -30.77 -18.15
#